data_AF-A0A955PRQ7-F1
#
_entry.id   AF-A0A955PRQ7-F1
#
_cell.length_a   1.000
_cell.length_b   1.000
_cell.length_c   1.000
_cell.angle_alpha   90.00
_cell.angle_beta   90.00
_cell.angle_gamma   90.00
#
_symmetry.space_group_name_H-M   'P 1'
#
loop_
_entity.id
_entity.type
_entity.pdbx_description
1 polymer ?
#
loop_
_entity_poly.entity_id
_entity_poly.type
_entity_poly.pdbx_seq_one_letter_code
_entity_poly.pdbx_strand_id
1 'polypeptide(L)'
;MVTHLNYYIRSKLEWDATEDVHALVRDYCEKFYEKAADPVEKYIWTLEDTLESATVHETWGRLMPWRVILPSVIDKLDSLMDSAEKAANNEKVKERVHVLRLTHNHMKLYLDMEESVAEGEFGKAVEDGEQMLTIRDEAEAIQTGLLPNSPDWVKNFRTSLEWHMTKYQGLADRIDGTSGELVSMLPREWSFKEDPEDVGTLYQWYNDPIDDSWRPLDTTLYWEAQGLQDEKGWGYWGKAWYALDFEVPVDQPAENLWLTIGAVYN
;
A
#
# COMPACT_ATOMS: atom_id res chain seq x y z
N MET A 1 -9.08 -5.07 -8.43
CA MET A 1 -9.40 -6.50 -8.19
C MET A 1 -9.55 -7.21 -9.54
N VAL A 2 -8.66 -8.12 -9.91
CA VAL A 2 -8.86 -9.02 -11.07
C VAL A 2 -9.44 -10.30 -10.44
N THR A 3 -10.57 -10.86 -10.87
CA THR A 3 -10.68 -11.53 -12.16
C THR A 3 -12.13 -11.86 -12.52
N HIS A 4 -12.93 -12.51 -11.66
CA HIS A 4 -14.22 -13.05 -12.11
C HIS A 4 -15.31 -12.00 -12.38
N LEU A 5 -15.44 -11.00 -11.50
CA LEU A 5 -16.46 -9.95 -11.65
C LEU A 5 -16.21 -9.10 -12.90
N ASN A 6 -14.97 -8.64 -13.11
CA ASN A 6 -14.63 -7.78 -14.24
C ASN A 6 -14.84 -8.50 -15.58
N TYR A 7 -14.48 -9.78 -15.69
CA TYR A 7 -14.77 -10.55 -16.89
C TYR A 7 -16.28 -10.75 -17.09
N TYR A 8 -17.04 -10.98 -16.01
CA TYR A 8 -18.49 -11.09 -16.06
C TYR A 8 -19.13 -9.80 -16.58
N ILE A 9 -18.88 -8.66 -15.92
CA ILE A 9 -19.42 -7.36 -16.30
C ILE A 9 -19.00 -7.00 -17.72
N ARG A 10 -17.70 -7.11 -18.05
CA ARG A 10 -17.19 -6.78 -19.38
C ARG A 10 -17.87 -7.61 -20.47
N SER A 11 -18.06 -8.91 -20.26
CA SER A 11 -18.73 -9.75 -21.25
C SER A 11 -20.20 -9.35 -21.50
N LYS A 12 -20.88 -8.80 -20.48
CA LYS A 12 -22.25 -8.29 -20.59
C LYS A 12 -22.29 -6.95 -21.32
N LEU A 13 -21.38 -6.03 -20.96
CA LEU A 13 -21.27 -4.72 -21.58
C LEU A 13 -20.78 -4.78 -23.04
N GLU A 14 -19.97 -5.77 -23.40
CA GLU A 14 -19.58 -6.02 -24.80
C GLU A 14 -20.77 -6.44 -25.68
N TRP A 15 -21.82 -7.03 -25.09
CA TRP A 15 -23.07 -7.36 -25.78
C TRP A 15 -24.05 -6.18 -25.79
N ASP A 16 -24.21 -5.51 -24.64
CA ASP A 16 -25.06 -4.33 -24.49
C ASP A 16 -24.42 -3.31 -23.52
N ALA A 17 -23.92 -2.22 -24.08
CA ALA A 17 -23.25 -1.16 -23.33
C ALA A 17 -24.21 -0.29 -22.49
N THR A 18 -25.53 -0.52 -22.57
CA THR A 18 -26.54 0.22 -21.80
C THR A 18 -27.03 -0.51 -20.55
N GLU A 19 -26.52 -1.72 -20.30
CA GLU A 19 -26.82 -2.50 -19.08
C GLU A 19 -26.41 -1.77 -17.80
N ASP A 20 -27.19 -1.97 -16.73
CA ASP A 20 -26.95 -1.38 -15.42
C ASP A 20 -25.85 -2.16 -14.66
N VAL A 21 -24.71 -1.52 -14.44
CA VAL A 21 -23.57 -2.13 -13.75
C VAL A 21 -23.92 -2.58 -12.33
N HIS A 22 -24.74 -1.85 -11.58
CA HIS A 22 -25.16 -2.28 -10.24
C HIS A 22 -26.00 -3.55 -10.32
N ALA A 23 -26.93 -3.63 -11.28
CA ALA A 23 -27.72 -4.83 -11.51
C ALA A 23 -26.84 -6.03 -11.92
N LEU A 24 -25.81 -5.80 -12.73
CA LEU A 24 -24.86 -6.85 -13.14
C LEU A 24 -24.01 -7.37 -11.97
N VAL A 25 -23.53 -6.48 -11.08
CA VAL A 25 -22.80 -6.87 -9.87
C VAL A 25 -23.71 -7.69 -8.96
N ARG A 26 -24.95 -7.23 -8.74
CA ARG A 26 -25.94 -7.97 -7.94
C ARG A 26 -26.19 -9.36 -8.50
N ASP A 27 -26.45 -9.46 -9.80
CA ASP A 27 -26.72 -10.73 -10.48
C ASP A 27 -25.53 -11.70 -10.38
N TYR A 28 -24.31 -11.20 -10.53
CA TYR A 28 -23.10 -11.99 -10.29
C TYR A 28 -23.04 -12.50 -8.86
N CYS A 29 -23.24 -11.63 -7.86
CA CYS A 29 -23.17 -12.01 -6.45
C CYS A 29 -24.23 -13.05 -6.08
N GLU A 30 -25.47 -12.91 -6.53
CA GLU A 30 -26.54 -13.88 -6.29
C GLU A 30 -26.25 -15.24 -6.91
N LYS A 31 -25.73 -15.28 -8.13
CA LYS A 31 -25.44 -16.55 -8.84
C LYS A 31 -24.15 -17.22 -8.37
N PHE A 32 -23.15 -16.44 -7.98
CA PHE A 32 -21.83 -16.97 -7.64
C PHE A 32 -21.66 -17.21 -6.13
N TYR A 33 -22.22 -16.35 -5.29
CA TYR A 33 -22.07 -16.44 -3.82
C TYR A 33 -23.38 -16.84 -3.11
N GLU A 34 -24.51 -16.93 -3.80
CA GLU A 34 -25.80 -17.38 -3.26
C GLU A 34 -26.15 -16.67 -1.93
N LYS A 35 -26.21 -17.40 -0.81
CA LYS A 35 -26.54 -16.83 0.52
C LYS A 35 -25.51 -15.82 1.03
N ALA A 36 -24.28 -15.86 0.52
CA ALA A 36 -23.24 -14.89 0.80
C ALA A 36 -23.23 -13.68 -0.16
N ALA A 37 -24.22 -13.56 -1.06
CA ALA A 37 -24.28 -12.47 -2.04
C ALA A 37 -24.25 -11.08 -1.39
N ASP A 38 -25.13 -10.83 -0.41
CA ASP A 38 -25.26 -9.51 0.24
C ASP A 38 -23.96 -9.02 0.90
N PRO A 39 -23.26 -9.79 1.76
CA PRO A 39 -22.01 -9.33 2.36
C PRO A 39 -20.89 -9.17 1.33
N VAL A 40 -20.83 -10.03 0.30
CA VAL A 40 -19.80 -9.93 -0.75
C VAL A 40 -20.02 -8.72 -1.65
N GLU A 41 -21.26 -8.43 -2.04
CA GLU A 41 -21.61 -7.23 -2.81
C GLU A 41 -21.22 -5.95 -2.05
N LYS A 42 -21.53 -5.89 -0.75
CA LYS A 42 -21.12 -4.77 0.11
C LYS A 42 -19.60 -4.67 0.25
N TYR A 43 -18.88 -5.80 0.26
CA TYR A 43 -17.42 -5.82 0.30
C TYR A 43 -16.85 -5.18 -0.98
N ILE A 44 -17.36 -5.58 -2.14
CA ILE A 44 -16.97 -5.04 -3.45
C ILE A 44 -17.21 -3.54 -3.49
N TRP A 45 -18.44 -3.09 -3.22
CA TRP A 45 -18.77 -1.66 -3.27
C TRP A 45 -18.02 -0.85 -2.22
N THR A 46 -17.72 -1.41 -1.04
CA THR A 46 -16.88 -0.71 -0.06
C THR A 46 -15.49 -0.42 -0.62
N LEU A 47 -14.88 -1.34 -1.37
CA LEU A 47 -13.59 -1.10 -2.02
C LEU A 47 -13.70 -0.09 -3.17
N GLU A 48 -14.71 -0.24 -4.04
CA GLU A 48 -14.93 0.67 -5.18
C GLU A 48 -15.23 2.10 -4.69
N ASP A 49 -16.14 2.28 -3.73
CA ASP A 49 -16.48 3.59 -3.17
C ASP A 49 -15.27 4.25 -2.49
N THR A 50 -14.41 3.46 -1.83
CA THR A 50 -13.17 3.96 -1.21
C THR A 50 -12.18 4.46 -2.26
N LEU A 51 -12.07 3.73 -3.37
CA LEU A 51 -11.23 4.14 -4.50
C LEU A 51 -11.78 5.37 -5.22
N GLU A 52 -13.10 5.43 -5.46
CA GLU A 52 -13.75 6.55 -6.14
C GLU A 52 -13.70 7.85 -5.32
N SER A 53 -13.77 7.74 -3.99
CA SER A 53 -13.66 8.88 -3.08
C SER A 53 -12.22 9.27 -2.73
N ALA A 54 -11.22 8.50 -3.17
CA ALA A 54 -9.82 8.82 -2.90
C ALA A 54 -9.43 10.13 -3.60
N THR A 55 -8.76 11.01 -2.86
CA THR A 55 -8.32 12.32 -3.38
C THR A 55 -7.00 12.25 -4.14
N VAL A 56 -6.40 11.07 -4.23
CA VAL A 56 -5.10 10.83 -4.90
C VAL A 56 -5.31 10.45 -6.35
N HIS A 57 -4.65 11.14 -7.27
CA HIS A 57 -4.73 10.84 -8.69
C HIS A 57 -3.64 9.83 -9.08
N GLU A 58 -4.07 8.60 -9.37
CA GLU A 58 -3.16 7.54 -9.74
C GLU A 58 -3.18 7.19 -11.23
N THR A 59 -1.98 6.99 -11.77
CA THR A 59 -1.80 6.55 -13.17
C THR A 59 -1.17 5.18 -13.20
N TRP A 60 -1.54 4.38 -14.21
CA TRP A 60 -0.99 3.05 -14.40
C TRP A 60 0.56 3.05 -14.39
N GLY A 61 1.15 2.23 -13.53
CA GLY A 61 2.61 2.13 -13.36
C GLY A 61 3.19 2.97 -12.20
N ARG A 62 2.37 3.74 -11.47
CA ARG A 62 2.75 4.38 -10.21
C ARG A 62 2.44 3.49 -9.00
N LEU A 63 3.10 3.77 -7.88
CA LEU A 63 2.85 3.14 -6.59
C LEU A 63 1.58 3.74 -5.98
N MET A 64 0.53 2.94 -5.89
CA MET A 64 -0.71 3.32 -5.23
C MET A 64 -0.49 3.45 -3.72
N PRO A 65 -0.92 4.55 -3.06
CA PRO A 65 -0.76 4.75 -1.62
C PRO A 65 -1.87 4.00 -0.87
N TRP A 66 -1.89 2.67 -0.98
CA TRP A 66 -2.93 1.83 -0.38
C TRP A 66 -3.08 2.08 1.13
N ARG A 67 -1.97 2.41 1.81
CA ARG A 67 -1.90 2.75 3.24
C ARG A 67 -2.51 4.12 3.60
N VAL A 68 -2.85 4.94 2.60
CA VAL A 68 -3.65 6.17 2.78
C VAL A 68 -5.11 5.91 2.42
N ILE A 69 -5.34 5.12 1.36
CA ILE A 69 -6.68 4.92 0.80
C ILE A 69 -7.53 3.96 1.66
N LEU A 70 -6.98 2.80 2.05
CA LEU A 70 -7.75 1.69 2.60
C LEU A 70 -7.94 1.63 4.13
N PRO A 71 -7.09 2.21 5.01
CA PRO A 71 -7.20 1.96 6.46
C PRO A 71 -8.57 2.25 7.05
N SER A 72 -9.26 3.29 6.56
CA SER A 72 -10.57 3.70 7.07
C SER A 72 -11.69 2.68 6.89
N VAL A 73 -11.50 1.68 6.02
CA VAL A 73 -12.52 0.68 5.70
C VAL A 73 -12.15 -0.75 6.09
N ILE A 74 -10.95 -1.01 6.62
CA ILE A 74 -10.48 -2.37 6.93
C ILE A 74 -11.41 -3.10 7.90
N ASP A 75 -11.80 -2.49 9.01
CA ASP A 75 -12.70 -3.11 10.00
C ASP A 75 -14.06 -3.49 9.40
N LYS A 76 -14.56 -2.65 8.47
CA LYS A 76 -15.80 -2.91 7.74
C LYS A 76 -15.63 -4.08 6.78
N LEU A 77 -14.52 -4.14 6.06
CA LEU A 77 -14.19 -5.22 5.14
C LEU A 77 -14.03 -6.56 5.89
N ASP A 78 -13.35 -6.57 7.04
CA ASP A 78 -13.22 -7.73 7.92
C ASP A 78 -14.60 -8.25 8.35
N SER A 79 -15.46 -7.34 8.84
CA SER A 79 -16.82 -7.68 9.27
C SER A 79 -17.69 -8.25 8.14
N LEU A 80 -17.50 -7.75 6.91
CA LEU A 80 -18.20 -8.24 5.73
C LEU A 80 -17.72 -9.63 5.31
N MET A 81 -16.42 -9.89 5.41
CA MET A 81 -15.88 -11.22 5.16
C MET A 81 -16.33 -12.24 6.20
N ASP A 82 -16.38 -11.87 7.48
CA ASP A 82 -16.93 -12.73 8.53
C ASP A 82 -18.40 -13.08 8.28
N SER A 83 -19.15 -12.10 7.77
CA SER A 83 -20.55 -12.28 7.42
C SER A 83 -20.72 -13.18 6.19
N ALA A 84 -19.86 -13.05 5.18
CA ALA A 84 -19.85 -13.90 4.00
C ALA A 84 -19.53 -15.36 4.34
N GLU A 85 -18.52 -15.60 5.19
CA GLU A 85 -18.14 -16.95 5.63
C GLU A 85 -19.27 -17.63 6.41
N LYS A 86 -19.94 -16.89 7.30
CA LYS A 86 -21.11 -17.40 8.05
C LYS A 86 -22.30 -17.72 7.14
N ALA A 87 -22.48 -16.94 6.07
CA ALA A 87 -23.60 -17.11 5.15
C ALA A 87 -23.38 -18.22 4.11
N ALA A 88 -22.13 -18.61 3.85
CA ALA A 88 -21.77 -19.66 2.90
C ALA A 88 -22.35 -21.02 3.33
N ASN A 89 -23.38 -21.48 2.63
CA ASN A 89 -24.22 -22.60 3.04
C ASN A 89 -23.92 -23.94 2.34
N ASN A 90 -22.99 -23.95 1.38
CA ASN A 90 -22.58 -25.16 0.66
C ASN A 90 -21.07 -25.10 0.35
N GLU A 91 -20.46 -26.27 0.10
CA GLU A 91 -19.01 -26.39 -0.07
C GLU A 91 -18.45 -25.51 -1.21
N LYS A 92 -19.19 -25.40 -2.32
CA LYS A 92 -18.76 -24.58 -3.45
C LYS A 92 -18.75 -23.08 -3.12
N VAL A 93 -19.78 -22.61 -2.42
CA VAL A 93 -19.84 -21.20 -1.98
C VAL A 93 -18.80 -20.94 -0.89
N LYS A 94 -18.57 -21.87 0.03
CA LYS A 94 -17.51 -21.76 1.05
C LYS A 94 -16.14 -21.62 0.42
N GLU A 95 -15.81 -22.46 -0.57
CA GLU A 95 -14.54 -22.38 -1.30
C GLU A 95 -14.37 -21.02 -1.98
N ARG A 96 -15.41 -20.51 -2.65
CA ARG A 96 -15.38 -19.19 -3.30
C ARG A 96 -15.20 -18.04 -2.32
N VAL A 97 -15.86 -18.09 -1.17
CA VAL A 97 -15.71 -17.09 -0.10
C VAL A 97 -14.32 -17.18 0.53
N HIS A 98 -13.79 -18.40 0.72
CA HIS A 98 -12.45 -18.64 1.24
C HIS A 98 -11.36 -18.02 0.35
N VAL A 99 -11.48 -18.19 -0.97
CA VAL A 99 -10.58 -17.54 -1.94
C VAL A 99 -10.63 -16.00 -1.82
N LEU A 100 -11.82 -15.42 -1.61
CA LEU A 100 -11.96 -13.99 -1.38
C LEU A 100 -11.32 -13.56 -0.05
N ARG A 101 -11.48 -14.36 1.02
CA ARG A 101 -10.82 -14.15 2.31
C ARG A 101 -9.30 -14.17 2.18
N LEU A 102 -8.73 -15.12 1.45
CA LEU A 102 -7.29 -15.17 1.18
C LEU A 102 -6.80 -13.89 0.49
N THR A 103 -7.54 -13.42 -0.52
CA THR A 103 -7.22 -12.15 -1.20
C THR A 103 -7.32 -10.95 -0.27
N HIS A 104 -8.32 -10.92 0.61
CA HIS A 104 -8.48 -9.88 1.62
C HIS A 104 -7.31 -9.88 2.63
N ASN A 105 -6.93 -11.04 3.14
CA ASN A 105 -5.81 -11.18 4.08
C ASN A 105 -4.47 -10.82 3.43
N HIS A 106 -4.27 -11.18 2.15
CA HIS A 106 -3.10 -10.76 1.37
C HIS A 106 -3.00 -9.23 1.26
N MET A 107 -4.13 -8.56 0.98
CA MET A 107 -4.21 -7.10 0.96
C MET A 107 -3.87 -6.48 2.32
N LYS A 108 -4.38 -7.05 3.43
CA LYS A 108 -4.07 -6.56 4.78
C LYS A 108 -2.59 -6.69 5.11
N LEU A 109 -1.98 -7.85 4.84
CA LEU A 109 -0.55 -8.05 5.05
C LEU A 109 0.30 -7.11 4.18
N TYR A 110 -0.16 -6.76 2.98
CA TYR A 110 0.52 -5.74 2.19
C TYR A 110 0.49 -4.36 2.88
N LEU A 111 -0.63 -3.96 3.47
CA LEU A 111 -0.74 -2.72 4.23
C LEU A 111 0.13 -2.75 5.49
N ASP A 112 0.13 -3.86 6.21
CA ASP A 112 0.94 -4.06 7.42
C ASP A 112 2.45 -4.03 7.10
N MET A 113 2.85 -4.64 5.96
CA MET A 113 4.21 -4.59 5.46
C MET A 113 4.64 -3.15 5.13
N GLU A 114 3.81 -2.38 4.41
CA GLU A 114 4.09 -0.97 4.08
C GLU A 114 4.18 -0.10 5.35
N GLU A 115 3.32 -0.34 6.35
CA GLU A 115 3.39 0.35 7.64
C GLU A 115 4.67 0.01 8.40
N SER A 116 5.02 -1.27 8.48
CA SER A 116 6.21 -1.75 9.17
C SER A 116 7.48 -1.17 8.54
N VAL A 117 7.56 -1.07 7.21
CA VAL A 117 8.69 -0.41 6.53
C VAL A 117 8.78 1.07 6.88
N ALA A 118 7.65 1.77 6.93
CA ALA A 118 7.61 3.19 7.27
C ALA A 118 8.02 3.49 8.71
N GLU A 119 7.74 2.56 9.63
CA GLU A 119 8.17 2.63 11.03
C GLU A 119 9.61 2.11 11.25
N GLY A 120 10.29 1.65 10.19
CA GLY A 120 11.63 1.07 10.28
C GLY A 120 11.68 -0.34 10.86
N GLU A 121 10.53 -1.00 11.02
CA GLU A 121 10.37 -2.39 11.45
C GLU A 121 10.63 -3.38 10.31
N PHE A 122 11.81 -3.29 9.67
CA PHE A 122 12.08 -4.02 8.41
C PHE A 122 12.01 -5.55 8.55
N GLY A 123 12.37 -6.10 9.71
CA GLY A 123 12.25 -7.55 9.97
C GLY A 123 10.79 -8.02 9.93
N LYS A 124 9.88 -7.27 10.56
CA LYS A 124 8.45 -7.55 10.54
C LYS A 124 7.88 -7.43 9.12
N ALA A 125 8.32 -6.46 8.34
CA ALA A 125 7.94 -6.36 6.92
C ALA A 125 8.36 -7.60 6.09
N VAL A 126 9.49 -8.24 6.43
CA VAL A 126 9.88 -9.51 5.81
C VAL A 126 8.92 -10.62 6.23
N GLU A 127 8.59 -10.71 7.52
CA GLU A 127 7.63 -11.70 8.05
C GLU A 127 6.24 -11.57 7.40
N ASP A 128 5.72 -10.34 7.25
CA ASP A 128 4.46 -10.06 6.56
C ASP A 128 4.52 -10.53 5.10
N GLY A 129 5.65 -10.28 4.41
CA GLY A 129 5.90 -10.77 3.06
C GLY A 129 5.94 -12.30 2.95
N GLU A 130 6.53 -13.00 3.92
CA GLU A 130 6.53 -14.47 3.97
C GLU A 130 5.10 -15.03 4.17
N GLN A 131 4.30 -14.38 5.02
CA GLN A 131 2.88 -14.74 5.19
C GLN A 131 2.08 -14.50 3.91
N MET A 132 2.36 -13.42 3.18
CA MET A 132 1.76 -13.16 1.86
C MET A 132 2.10 -14.26 0.84
N LEU A 133 3.34 -14.78 0.84
CA LEU A 133 3.71 -15.92 -0.01
C LEU A 133 2.96 -17.19 0.36
N THR A 134 2.77 -17.44 1.67
CA THR A 134 1.97 -18.58 2.16
C THR A 134 0.52 -18.49 1.68
N ILE A 135 -0.08 -17.30 1.71
CA ILE A 135 -1.43 -17.07 1.16
C ILE A 135 -1.49 -17.31 -0.35
N ARG A 136 -0.45 -16.90 -1.10
CA ARG A 136 -0.37 -17.17 -2.55
C ARG A 136 -0.33 -18.66 -2.84
N ASP A 137 0.46 -19.42 -2.08
CA ASP A 137 0.51 -20.89 -2.21
C ASP A 137 -0.85 -21.54 -1.94
N GLU A 138 -1.56 -21.09 -0.89
CA GLU A 138 -2.90 -21.59 -0.58
C GLU A 138 -3.93 -21.24 -1.67
N ALA A 139 -3.91 -19.98 -2.15
CA ALA A 139 -4.80 -19.53 -3.21
C ALA A 139 -4.55 -20.27 -4.53
N GLU A 140 -3.28 -20.52 -4.88
CA GLU A 140 -2.88 -21.23 -6.10
C GLU A 140 -3.33 -22.71 -6.08
N ALA A 141 -3.36 -23.34 -4.90
CA ALA A 141 -3.87 -24.71 -4.73
C ALA A 141 -5.39 -24.82 -4.97
N ILE A 142 -6.15 -23.74 -4.79
CA ILE A 142 -7.61 -23.71 -4.99
C ILE A 142 -7.94 -23.21 -6.40
N GLN A 143 -7.37 -22.07 -6.81
CA GLN A 143 -7.64 -21.42 -8.09
C GLN A 143 -6.36 -20.81 -8.66
N THR A 144 -5.76 -21.55 -9.61
CA THR A 144 -4.56 -21.16 -10.34
C THR A 144 -4.71 -19.78 -10.99
N GLY A 145 -3.70 -18.92 -10.78
CA GLY A 145 -3.57 -17.65 -11.49
C GLY A 145 -4.38 -16.49 -10.93
N LEU A 146 -5.09 -16.67 -9.81
CA LEU A 146 -5.77 -15.56 -9.13
C LEU A 146 -4.79 -14.66 -8.36
N LEU A 147 -3.96 -15.28 -7.52
CA LEU A 147 -2.84 -14.65 -6.80
C LEU A 147 -1.56 -15.43 -7.11
N PRO A 148 -1.09 -15.36 -8.37
CA PRO A 148 -0.02 -16.24 -8.82
C PRO A 148 1.28 -15.95 -8.08
N ASN A 149 2.03 -17.02 -7.82
CA ASN A 149 3.42 -16.91 -7.44
C ASN A 149 4.26 -16.25 -8.55
N SER A 150 5.24 -15.44 -8.16
CA SER A 150 6.13 -14.77 -9.10
C SER A 150 6.97 -15.80 -9.87
N PRO A 151 6.97 -15.78 -11.23
CA PRO A 151 7.93 -16.56 -11.99
C PRO A 151 9.39 -16.21 -11.66
N ASP A 152 10.32 -17.16 -11.78
CA ASP A 152 11.72 -16.94 -11.39
C ASP A 152 12.37 -15.72 -12.06
N TRP A 153 12.01 -15.42 -13.30
CA TRP A 153 12.56 -14.29 -14.06
C TRP A 153 12.07 -12.91 -13.58
N VAL A 154 11.00 -12.84 -12.76
CA VAL A 154 10.51 -11.57 -12.18
C VAL A 154 10.83 -11.40 -10.69
N LYS A 155 11.27 -12.44 -9.97
CA LYS A 155 11.54 -12.37 -8.51
C LYS A 155 12.57 -11.31 -8.12
N ASN A 156 13.45 -10.93 -9.05
CA ASN A 156 14.46 -9.88 -8.84
C ASN A 156 14.04 -8.51 -9.39
N PHE A 157 12.80 -8.37 -9.87
CA PHE A 157 12.28 -7.11 -10.41
C PHE A 157 11.71 -6.25 -9.29
N ARG A 158 11.94 -4.93 -9.37
CA ARG A 158 11.63 -3.93 -8.32
C ARG A 158 10.16 -3.77 -7.92
N THR A 159 9.26 -4.53 -8.53
CA THR A 159 7.83 -4.53 -8.22
C THR A 159 7.34 -5.89 -7.72
N SER A 160 8.24 -6.87 -7.57
CA SER A 160 7.93 -8.18 -7.00
C SER A 160 8.03 -8.14 -5.48
N LEU A 161 7.20 -8.97 -4.83
CA LEU A 161 7.22 -9.11 -3.38
C LEU A 161 8.58 -9.64 -2.90
N GLU A 162 9.14 -10.61 -3.61
CA GLU A 162 10.42 -11.23 -3.31
C GLU A 162 11.58 -10.22 -3.35
N TRP A 163 11.56 -9.29 -4.31
CA TRP A 163 12.54 -8.21 -4.35
C TRP A 163 12.38 -7.27 -3.15
N HIS A 164 11.15 -6.87 -2.79
CA HIS A 164 10.90 -6.05 -1.60
C HIS A 164 11.40 -6.74 -0.33
N MET A 165 11.06 -8.01 -0.12
CA MET A 165 11.55 -8.80 1.01
C MET A 165 13.07 -8.85 1.07
N THR A 166 13.74 -9.05 -0.08
CA THR A 166 15.21 -9.01 -0.15
C THR A 166 15.78 -7.65 0.25
N LYS A 167 15.12 -6.54 -0.14
CA LYS A 167 15.54 -5.19 0.26
C LYS A 167 15.31 -4.92 1.73
N TYR A 168 14.16 -5.31 2.27
CA TYR A 168 13.82 -5.12 3.67
C TYR A 168 14.72 -5.98 4.57
N GLN A 169 15.03 -7.22 4.18
CA GLN A 169 16.03 -8.03 4.87
C GLN A 169 17.40 -7.34 4.88
N GLY A 170 17.85 -6.81 3.75
CA GLY A 170 19.12 -6.08 3.68
C GLY A 170 19.13 -4.78 4.51
N LEU A 171 17.97 -4.19 4.81
CA LEU A 171 17.86 -3.06 5.74
C LEU A 171 17.85 -3.55 7.20
N ALA A 172 17.13 -4.64 7.50
CA ALA A 172 17.14 -5.30 8.80
C ALA A 172 18.56 -5.69 9.22
N ASP A 173 19.31 -6.35 8.32
CA ASP A 173 20.70 -6.76 8.53
C ASP A 173 21.63 -5.57 8.82
N ARG A 174 21.29 -4.35 8.39
CA ARG A 174 22.10 -3.15 8.63
C ARG A 174 21.85 -2.52 10.00
N ILE A 175 20.73 -2.85 10.62
CA ILE A 175 20.31 -2.25 11.88
C ILE A 175 20.42 -3.22 13.07
N ASP A 176 20.51 -4.52 12.82
CA ASP A 176 20.50 -5.57 13.84
C ASP A 176 21.89 -6.09 14.27
N GLY A 177 22.97 -5.58 13.67
CA GLY A 177 24.35 -6.02 13.93
C GLY A 177 24.91 -7.03 12.92
N THR A 178 24.11 -7.55 11.99
CA THR A 178 24.54 -8.58 11.02
C THR A 178 25.54 -8.02 10.00
N SER A 179 25.24 -6.84 9.44
CA SER A 179 26.06 -6.14 8.43
C SER A 179 26.33 -4.67 8.80
N GLY A 180 25.66 -4.16 9.84
CA GLY A 180 25.84 -2.82 10.39
C GLY A 180 25.15 -2.72 11.75
N GLU A 181 25.45 -1.66 12.49
CA GLU A 181 24.81 -1.36 13.78
C GLU A 181 24.04 -0.04 13.64
N LEU A 182 22.76 -0.04 14.03
CA LEU A 182 21.96 1.18 14.00
C LEU A 182 22.44 2.16 15.05
N VAL A 183 22.92 3.32 14.59
CA VAL A 183 23.30 4.42 15.48
C VAL A 183 22.08 5.23 15.90
N SER A 184 21.21 5.57 14.94
CA SER A 184 20.00 6.35 15.16
C SER A 184 19.05 6.13 13.98
N MET A 185 17.78 5.83 14.26
CA MET A 185 16.73 5.83 13.22
C MET A 185 16.24 7.26 13.05
N LEU A 186 16.19 7.74 11.80
CA LEU A 186 15.63 9.06 11.54
C LEU A 186 14.12 9.03 11.79
N PRO A 187 13.54 10.10 12.37
CA PRO A 187 12.09 10.25 12.49
C PRO A 187 11.38 10.07 11.14
N ARG A 188 10.17 9.51 11.15
CA ARG A 188 9.31 9.38 9.96
C ARG A 188 8.85 10.73 9.42
N GLU A 189 8.45 11.63 10.31
CA GLU A 189 7.98 12.97 9.97
C GLU A 189 9.11 14.00 10.05
N TRP A 190 9.32 14.75 8.96
CA TRP A 190 10.32 15.82 8.89
C TRP A 190 9.63 17.18 8.75
N SER A 191 10.33 18.25 9.11
CA SER A 191 9.85 19.60 8.79
C SER A 191 10.00 19.84 7.30
N PHE A 192 8.94 20.31 6.66
CA PHE A 192 8.82 20.45 5.22
C PHE A 192 8.37 21.86 4.84
N LYS A 193 8.94 22.40 3.77
CA LYS A 193 8.58 23.73 3.23
C LYS A 193 8.61 23.74 1.71
N GLU A 194 7.51 24.19 1.09
CA GLU A 194 7.41 24.37 -0.36
C GLU A 194 8.28 25.56 -0.80
N ASP A 195 8.91 25.44 -1.96
CA ASP A 195 9.75 26.46 -2.58
C ASP A 195 9.36 26.66 -4.06
N PRO A 196 8.13 27.15 -4.33
CA PRO A 196 7.62 27.30 -5.69
C PRO A 196 8.44 28.30 -6.53
N GLU A 197 9.17 29.22 -5.88
CA GLU A 197 9.95 30.26 -6.53
C GLU A 197 11.46 29.95 -6.59
N ASP A 198 11.90 28.81 -6.06
CA ASP A 198 13.32 28.41 -6.00
C ASP A 198 14.21 29.44 -5.28
N VAL A 199 13.72 29.98 -4.16
CA VAL A 199 14.38 31.04 -3.39
C VAL A 199 15.00 30.54 -2.09
N GLY A 200 14.77 29.28 -1.70
CA GLY A 200 15.25 28.78 -0.41
C GLY A 200 16.77 28.78 -0.26
N THR A 201 17.52 28.65 -1.36
CA THR A 201 18.99 28.81 -1.32
C THR A 201 19.39 30.27 -1.09
N LEU A 202 18.70 31.22 -1.74
CA LEU A 202 18.94 32.66 -1.58
C LEU A 202 18.67 33.12 -0.14
N TYR A 203 17.59 32.61 0.44
CA TYR A 203 17.20 32.88 1.82
C TYR A 203 17.85 31.94 2.85
N GLN A 204 18.75 31.05 2.43
CA GLN A 204 19.52 30.17 3.30
C GLN A 204 18.69 29.32 4.26
N TRP A 205 17.57 28.77 3.81
CA TRP A 205 16.71 27.90 4.64
C TRP A 205 17.42 26.66 5.21
N TYR A 206 18.60 26.30 4.69
CA TYR A 206 19.47 25.26 5.25
C TYR A 206 20.25 25.67 6.50
N ASN A 207 20.31 26.97 6.82
CA ASN A 207 21.02 27.52 7.99
C ASN A 207 20.06 28.18 9.00
N ASP A 208 18.86 28.54 8.57
CA ASP A 208 17.88 29.21 9.42
C ASP A 208 17.16 28.19 10.33
N PRO A 209 16.78 28.60 11.56
CA PRO A 209 15.96 27.75 12.41
C PRO A 209 14.59 27.53 11.78
N ILE A 210 14.02 26.34 12.02
CA ILE A 210 12.65 26.01 11.64
C ILE A 210 11.70 27.03 12.32
N ASP A 211 10.88 27.69 11.50
CA ASP A 211 9.85 28.64 11.92
C ASP A 211 8.44 28.10 11.61
N ASP A 212 7.42 28.94 11.76
CA ASP A 212 6.02 28.59 11.56
C ASP A 212 5.61 28.37 10.09
N SER A 213 6.52 28.64 9.13
CA SER A 213 6.29 28.38 7.71
C SER A 213 6.63 26.94 7.29
N TRP A 214 7.24 26.16 8.17
CA TRP A 214 7.49 24.74 7.96
C TRP A 214 6.34 23.92 8.57
N ARG A 215 6.00 22.80 7.93
CA ARG A 215 4.98 21.86 8.42
C ARG A 215 5.56 20.45 8.54
N PRO A 216 5.07 19.60 9.47
CA PRO A 216 5.43 18.20 9.46
C PRO A 216 4.94 17.54 8.16
N LEU A 217 5.73 16.62 7.63
CA LEU A 217 5.41 15.79 6.47
C LEU A 217 5.96 14.38 6.68
N ASP A 218 5.16 13.37 6.40
CA ASP A 218 5.60 11.97 6.38
C ASP A 218 6.53 11.74 5.18
N THR A 219 7.80 11.42 5.45
CA THR A 219 8.81 11.19 4.40
C THR A 219 8.69 9.82 3.73
N THR A 220 7.83 8.95 4.23
CA THR A 220 7.56 7.61 3.69
C THR A 220 6.41 7.62 2.67
N LEU A 221 5.79 8.78 2.45
CA LEU A 221 4.72 8.99 1.47
C LEU A 221 5.11 10.10 0.49
N TYR A 222 4.62 10.01 -0.74
CA TYR A 222 4.78 11.10 -1.71
C TYR A 222 3.81 12.27 -1.40
N TRP A 223 4.08 13.45 -1.94
CA TRP A 223 3.40 14.70 -1.59
C TRP A 223 1.90 14.72 -1.81
N GLU A 224 1.45 14.29 -2.99
CA GLU A 224 0.03 14.30 -3.34
C GLU A 224 -0.80 13.38 -2.42
N ALA A 225 -0.25 12.24 -1.97
CA ALA A 225 -0.88 11.37 -0.98
C ALA A 225 -1.08 12.04 0.39
N GLN A 226 -0.40 13.16 0.63
CA GLN A 226 -0.47 13.95 1.85
C GLN A 226 -1.26 15.25 1.66
N GLY A 227 -1.96 15.39 0.53
CA GLY A 227 -2.82 16.53 0.24
C GLY A 227 -2.12 17.74 -0.38
N LEU A 228 -0.86 17.60 -0.81
CA LEU A 228 -0.17 18.67 -1.55
C LEU A 228 -0.65 18.70 -3.00
N GLN A 229 -1.79 19.34 -3.21
CA GLN A 229 -2.45 19.45 -4.50
C GLN A 229 -3.19 20.79 -4.64
N ASP A 230 -3.41 21.22 -5.88
CA ASP A 230 -4.21 22.41 -6.17
C ASP A 230 -5.72 22.15 -6.06
N GLU A 231 -6.54 23.19 -6.23
CA GLU A 231 -8.02 23.09 -6.19
C GLU A 231 -8.63 22.14 -7.23
N LYS A 232 -7.86 21.75 -8.26
CA LYS A 232 -8.27 20.82 -9.31
C LYS A 232 -7.72 19.40 -9.09
N GLY A 233 -6.99 19.17 -8.00
CA GLY A 233 -6.38 17.89 -7.68
C GLY A 233 -5.07 17.61 -8.40
N TRP A 234 -4.38 18.62 -8.94
CA TRP A 234 -3.03 18.42 -9.46
C TRP A 234 -2.01 18.47 -8.32
N GLY A 235 -1.26 17.38 -8.15
CA GLY A 235 -0.17 17.32 -7.18
C GLY A 235 0.86 18.44 -7.36
N TYR A 236 1.38 18.95 -6.25
CA TYR A 236 2.49 19.90 -6.24
C TYR A 236 3.74 19.25 -6.87
N TRP A 237 4.41 19.97 -7.76
CA TRP A 237 5.59 19.49 -8.49
C TRP A 237 6.78 20.47 -8.43
N GLY A 238 6.72 21.45 -7.52
CA GLY A 238 7.76 22.45 -7.33
C GLY A 238 8.93 21.94 -6.49
N LYS A 239 9.83 22.85 -6.12
CA LYS A 239 10.94 22.51 -5.22
C LYS A 239 10.45 22.54 -3.79
N ALA A 240 11.12 21.81 -2.91
CA ALA A 240 10.82 21.85 -1.50
C ALA A 240 12.08 21.60 -0.67
N TRP A 241 11.98 21.95 0.61
CA TRP A 241 13.02 21.79 1.60
C TRP A 241 12.54 20.88 2.71
N TYR A 242 13.50 20.16 3.29
CA TYR A 242 13.28 19.35 4.46
C TYR A 242 14.31 19.71 5.53
N ALA A 243 13.88 19.69 6.78
CA ALA A 243 14.72 19.90 7.94
C ALA A 243 14.35 18.88 9.03
N LEU A 244 15.38 18.41 9.74
CA LEU A 244 15.27 17.38 10.76
C LEU A 244 16.44 17.56 11.71
N ASP A 245 16.18 17.43 13.02
CA ASP A 245 17.21 17.32 14.04
C ASP A 245 17.17 15.90 14.61
N PHE A 246 18.33 15.25 14.70
CA PHE A 246 18.45 13.91 15.29
C PHE A 246 19.72 13.81 16.12
N GLU A 247 19.68 12.93 17.13
CA GLU A 247 20.79 12.72 18.03
C GLU A 247 21.70 11.60 17.52
N VAL A 248 23.01 11.83 17.65
CA VAL A 248 24.06 10.84 17.35
C VAL A 248 24.90 10.67 18.62
N PRO A 249 25.07 9.44 19.14
CA PRO A 249 25.93 9.17 20.28
C PRO A 249 27.38 9.63 20.06
N VAL A 250 27.98 10.22 21.10
CA VAL A 250 29.30 10.91 21.04
C VAL A 250 30.47 9.94 20.79
N ASP A 251 30.31 8.67 21.12
CA ASP A 251 31.38 7.66 21.09
C ASP A 251 31.52 6.95 19.72
N GLN A 252 30.83 7.44 18.68
CA GLN A 252 30.86 6.81 17.36
C GLN A 252 32.05 7.31 16.51
N PRO A 253 32.94 6.43 16.04
CA PRO A 253 34.04 6.82 15.17
C PRO A 253 33.51 7.29 13.81
N ALA A 254 33.73 8.57 13.47
CA ALA A 254 33.20 9.21 12.27
C ALA A 254 33.59 8.54 10.95
N GLU A 255 34.68 7.76 10.92
CA GLU A 255 35.20 7.09 9.72
C GLU A 255 34.31 5.96 9.20
N ASN A 256 33.33 5.49 9.99
CA ASN A 256 32.45 4.36 9.66
C ASN A 256 30.95 4.69 9.75
N LEU A 257 30.57 5.96 9.63
CA LEU A 257 29.16 6.38 9.66
C LEU A 257 28.60 6.53 8.25
N TRP A 258 27.43 5.93 8.01
CA TRP A 258 26.66 6.10 6.78
C TRP A 258 25.28 6.68 7.10
N LEU A 259 24.98 7.84 6.51
CA LEU A 259 23.64 8.39 6.50
C LEU A 259 22.89 7.80 5.30
N THR A 260 21.87 6.99 5.56
CA THR A 260 20.99 6.46 4.51
C THR A 260 19.66 7.18 4.55
N ILE A 261 19.39 7.98 3.53
CA ILE A 261 18.09 8.60 3.32
C ILE A 261 17.45 7.87 2.14
N GLY A 262 16.37 7.13 2.42
CA GLY A 262 15.53 6.57 1.37
C GLY A 262 14.98 7.71 0.52
N ALA A 263 14.93 7.55 -0.80
CA ALA A 263 14.50 8.60 -1.70
C ALA A 263 13.18 9.20 -1.20
N VAL A 264 13.24 10.46 -0.76
CA VAL A 264 12.06 11.25 -0.45
C VAL A 264 11.25 11.29 -1.75
N TYR A 265 10.12 10.59 -1.76
CA TYR A 265 9.37 10.38 -2.99
C TYR A 265 8.82 11.73 -3.49
N ASN A 266 9.32 12.17 -4.64
CA ASN A 266 8.67 13.18 -5.48
C ASN A 266 7.70 12.52 -6.45
#